data_AF-A0A060I1J5-F1
#
_entry.id   AF-A0A060I1J5-F1
#
_cell.length_a   1.000
_cell.length_b   1.000
_cell.length_c   1.000
_cell.angle_alpha   90.00
_cell.angle_beta   90.00
_cell.angle_gamma   90.00
#
_symmetry.space_group_name_H-M   'P 1'
#
loop_
_entity.id
_entity.type
_entity.pdbx_description
1 polymer ?
#
loop_
_entity_poly.entity_id
_entity_poly.type
_entity_poly.pdbx_seq_one_letter_code
_entity_poly.pdbx_strand_id
1 'polypeptide(L)'
;MDFNTEALTGGFAEPVFHAQSVFKMLMDGMARPGTIETVQPDVAPPAPLGIAAGAIALTLCDHDTPVWLSQGLAKSAVPDWLGFHAGAPLTTEKAEARFAFTEAGAALCPFGLFASGTQEYPDRSTTLIIELSDLEGGRRLALIGPGIQSVTEIAPVGLPDTFLRLWAENRALFPRGIDIVLTSGERFLCLPRTTKITATEI
;
A
#
# COMPACT_ATOMS: atom_id res chain seq x y z
N MET A 1 -12.32 13.28 27.76
CA MET A 1 -11.89 13.04 26.36
C MET A 1 -10.38 13.12 26.41
N ASP A 2 -9.72 11.97 26.48
CA ASP A 2 -8.27 11.94 26.39
C ASP A 2 -7.94 12.22 24.91
N PHE A 3 -7.49 13.44 24.63
CA PHE A 3 -6.98 13.78 23.31
C PHE A 3 -5.69 12.98 23.12
N ASN A 4 -5.75 11.93 22.31
CA ASN A 4 -4.58 11.15 21.97
C ASN A 4 -3.60 12.05 21.20
N THR A 5 -2.58 12.54 21.88
CA THR A 5 -1.67 13.57 21.35
C THR A 5 -0.92 13.05 20.13
N GLU A 6 -0.72 11.73 20.03
CA GLU A 6 -0.11 11.06 18.88
C GLU A 6 -0.88 11.27 17.57
N ALA A 7 -2.20 11.48 17.63
CA ALA A 7 -3.03 11.72 16.45
C ALA A 7 -2.84 13.11 15.83
N LEU A 8 -2.37 14.09 16.61
CA LEU A 8 -2.32 15.51 16.21
C LEU A 8 -0.97 15.91 15.59
N THR A 9 0.05 15.07 15.74
CA THR A 9 1.42 15.33 15.29
C THR A 9 1.85 14.33 14.21
N GLY A 10 3.06 14.50 13.66
CA GLY A 10 3.66 13.50 12.77
C GLY A 10 3.14 13.49 11.33
N GLY A 11 2.30 14.46 10.96
CA GLY A 11 1.95 14.74 9.56
C GLY A 11 3.07 15.48 8.80
N PHE A 12 2.85 15.78 7.52
CA PHE A 12 3.82 16.54 6.72
C PHE A 12 4.01 17.97 7.25
N ALA A 13 5.28 18.42 7.34
CA ALA A 13 5.63 19.80 7.66
C ALA A 13 5.26 20.79 6.53
N GLU A 14 5.41 20.38 5.27
CA GLU A 14 5.01 21.15 4.09
C GLU A 14 4.01 20.35 3.24
N PRO A 15 2.71 20.27 3.63
CA PRO A 15 1.76 19.30 3.09
C PRO A 15 1.67 19.28 1.56
N VAL A 16 1.67 20.45 0.92
CA VAL A 16 1.55 20.56 -0.55
C VAL A 16 2.76 19.97 -1.26
N PHE A 17 3.97 20.40 -0.88
CA PHE A 17 5.20 19.97 -1.55
C PHE A 17 5.53 18.51 -1.24
N HIS A 18 5.33 18.09 0.00
CA HIS A 18 5.58 16.71 0.43
C HIS A 18 4.62 15.73 -0.24
N ALA A 19 3.31 16.04 -0.26
CA ALA A 19 2.34 15.19 -0.96
C ALA A 19 2.63 15.12 -2.46
N GLN A 20 2.98 16.24 -3.12
CA GLN A 20 3.31 16.24 -4.54
C GLN A 20 4.57 15.41 -4.86
N SER A 21 5.59 15.48 -3.99
CA SER A 21 6.81 14.67 -4.10
C SER A 21 6.49 13.17 -3.95
N VAL A 22 5.74 12.79 -2.93
CA VAL A 22 5.35 11.39 -2.69
C VAL A 22 4.45 10.86 -3.79
N PHE A 23 3.52 11.67 -4.29
CA PHE A 23 2.68 11.30 -5.43
C PHE A 23 3.51 11.02 -6.67
N LYS A 24 4.53 11.87 -6.96
CA LYS A 24 5.44 11.65 -8.08
C LYS A 24 6.22 10.34 -7.92
N MET A 25 6.76 10.07 -6.73
CA MET A 25 7.47 8.81 -6.43
C MET A 25 6.55 7.59 -6.60
N LEU A 26 5.29 7.66 -6.15
CA LEU A 26 4.30 6.60 -6.34
C LEU A 26 3.99 6.35 -7.82
N MET A 27 3.76 7.41 -8.60
CA MET A 27 3.52 7.32 -10.04
C MET A 27 4.72 6.69 -10.77
N ASP A 28 5.93 7.04 -10.34
CA ASP A 28 7.17 6.49 -10.84
C ASP A 28 7.34 4.99 -10.52
N GLY A 29 7.07 4.59 -9.28
CA GLY A 29 7.06 3.19 -8.86
C GLY A 29 5.98 2.36 -9.57
N MET A 30 4.77 2.92 -9.76
CA MET A 30 3.70 2.28 -10.52
C MET A 30 4.06 2.11 -12.00
N ALA A 31 4.77 3.08 -12.59
CA ALA A 31 5.24 3.01 -13.97
C ALA A 31 6.44 2.09 -14.17
N ARG A 32 7.21 1.77 -13.10
CA ARG A 32 8.37 0.88 -13.10
C ARG A 32 8.27 -0.15 -11.96
N PRO A 33 7.33 -1.11 -12.07
CA PRO A 33 7.02 -2.04 -10.97
C PRO A 33 8.25 -2.80 -10.48
N GLY A 34 8.37 -2.95 -9.16
CA GLY A 34 9.52 -3.60 -8.51
C GLY A 34 10.70 -2.68 -8.22
N THR A 35 10.70 -1.43 -8.69
CA THR A 35 11.70 -0.42 -8.28
C THR A 35 11.44 0.00 -6.83
N ILE A 36 12.47 -0.03 -5.99
CA ILE A 36 12.39 0.47 -4.61
C ILE A 36 12.61 1.99 -4.64
N GLU A 37 11.62 2.71 -4.14
CA GLU A 37 11.65 4.16 -3.92
C GLU A 37 11.81 4.43 -2.41
N THR A 38 12.35 5.60 -2.05
CA THR A 38 12.56 6.02 -0.65
C THR A 38 11.86 7.36 -0.42
N VAL A 39 10.91 7.38 0.51
CA VAL A 39 10.19 8.59 0.91
C VAL A 39 11.17 9.58 1.51
N GLN A 40 11.29 10.75 0.88
CA GLN A 40 12.18 11.83 1.34
C GLN A 40 11.54 12.74 2.40
N PRO A 41 10.24 13.09 2.31
CA PRO A 41 9.61 13.89 3.34
C PRO A 41 9.60 13.24 4.72
N ASP A 42 9.94 14.01 5.75
CA ASP A 42 9.83 13.56 7.13
C ASP A 42 8.34 13.46 7.53
N VAL A 43 7.96 12.28 8.00
CA VAL A 43 6.62 11.96 8.51
C VAL A 43 6.79 10.92 9.63
N ALA A 44 6.00 11.07 10.68
CA ALA A 44 6.06 10.21 11.86
C ALA A 44 4.65 9.73 12.20
N PRO A 45 4.07 8.82 11.39
CA PRO A 45 2.76 8.27 11.69
C PRO A 45 2.80 7.47 13.00
N PRO A 46 1.67 7.34 13.71
CA PRO A 46 1.61 6.53 14.91
C PRO A 46 1.85 5.05 14.59
N ALA A 47 2.62 4.38 15.45
CA ALA A 47 2.81 2.94 15.36
C ALA A 47 1.46 2.20 15.49
N PRO A 48 1.25 1.07 14.78
CA PRO A 48 2.24 0.34 13.98
C PRO A 48 2.27 0.72 12.49
N LEU A 49 1.76 1.89 12.08
CA LEU A 49 1.83 2.32 10.68
C LEU A 49 3.27 2.68 10.31
N GLY A 50 3.79 2.10 9.22
CA GLY A 50 5.13 2.41 8.71
C GLY A 50 5.24 3.82 8.13
N ILE A 51 6.45 4.36 8.06
CA ILE A 51 6.73 5.74 7.60
C ILE A 51 6.25 5.94 6.16
N ALA A 52 6.65 5.05 5.24
CA ALA A 52 6.21 5.10 3.85
C ALA A 52 4.70 4.93 3.72
N ALA A 53 4.10 4.02 4.47
CA ALA A 53 2.65 3.83 4.49
C ALA A 53 1.91 5.10 4.96
N GLY A 54 2.40 5.77 6.01
CA GLY A 54 1.88 7.05 6.48
C GLY A 54 2.02 8.17 5.44
N ALA A 55 3.19 8.30 4.80
CA ALA A 55 3.41 9.28 3.74
C ALA A 55 2.43 9.08 2.56
N ILE A 56 2.23 7.82 2.15
CA ILE A 56 1.29 7.44 1.10
C ILE A 56 -0.14 7.80 1.52
N ALA A 57 -0.52 7.52 2.77
CA ALA A 57 -1.84 7.87 3.28
C ALA A 57 -2.10 9.38 3.25
N LEU A 58 -1.17 10.20 3.73
CA LEU A 58 -1.31 11.67 3.68
C LEU A 58 -1.32 12.25 2.26
N THR A 59 -0.81 11.49 1.29
CA THR A 59 -0.73 11.91 -0.11
C THR A 59 -1.99 11.53 -0.89
N LEU A 60 -2.55 10.36 -0.63
CA LEU A 60 -3.62 9.78 -1.45
C LEU A 60 -4.98 9.75 -0.76
N CYS A 61 -5.02 9.72 0.57
CA CYS A 61 -6.27 9.63 1.30
C CYS A 61 -6.85 11.03 1.54
N ASP A 62 -8.14 11.14 1.31
CA ASP A 62 -8.99 12.27 1.62
C ASP A 62 -10.41 11.81 2.00
N HIS A 63 -11.30 12.78 2.21
CA HIS A 63 -12.70 12.57 2.57
C HIS A 63 -13.53 11.68 1.63
N ASP A 64 -13.13 11.53 0.36
CA ASP A 64 -13.83 10.72 -0.65
C ASP A 64 -13.25 9.30 -0.78
N THR A 65 -12.23 8.98 0.02
CA THR A 65 -11.49 7.71 -0.07
C THR A 65 -11.60 6.88 1.22
N PRO A 66 -12.67 6.07 1.37
CA PRO A 66 -12.80 5.16 2.51
C PRO A 66 -11.56 4.28 2.71
N VAL A 67 -11.06 4.24 3.94
CA VAL A 67 -9.87 3.49 4.34
C VAL A 67 -10.26 2.29 5.17
N TRP A 68 -9.78 1.10 4.78
CA TRP A 68 -9.83 -0.09 5.62
C TRP A 68 -8.49 -0.29 6.33
N LEU A 69 -8.54 -0.62 7.61
CA LEU A 69 -7.37 -0.90 8.43
C LEU A 69 -7.42 -2.35 8.93
N SER A 70 -6.27 -3.01 8.90
CA SER A 70 -6.07 -4.25 9.66
C SER A 70 -6.30 -4.05 11.15
N GLN A 71 -6.51 -5.16 11.88
CA GLN A 71 -6.98 -5.10 13.26
C GLN A 71 -5.98 -4.41 14.20
N GLY A 72 -4.66 -4.55 13.98
CA GLY A 72 -3.65 -3.88 14.78
C GLY A 72 -3.70 -2.37 14.59
N LEU A 73 -3.68 -1.90 13.34
CA LEU A 73 -3.85 -0.49 13.00
C LEU A 73 -5.17 0.09 13.53
N ALA A 74 -6.30 -0.60 13.36
CA ALA A 74 -7.62 -0.13 13.77
C ALA A 74 -7.76 0.07 15.31
N LYS A 75 -6.91 -0.58 16.10
CA LYS A 75 -6.88 -0.46 17.57
C LYS A 75 -5.81 0.52 18.09
N SER A 76 -5.06 1.16 17.19
CA SER A 76 -4.00 2.11 17.51
C SER A 76 -4.49 3.57 17.43
N ALA A 77 -3.57 4.54 17.43
CA ALA A 77 -3.87 5.95 17.18
C ALA A 77 -4.07 6.29 15.67
N VAL A 78 -3.80 5.35 14.77
CA VAL A 78 -3.90 5.53 13.31
C VAL A 78 -5.29 6.00 12.83
N PRO A 79 -6.42 5.47 13.34
CA PRO A 79 -7.76 5.96 13.00
C PRO A 79 -7.92 7.47 13.18
N ASP A 80 -7.58 7.97 14.37
CA ASP A 80 -7.72 9.38 14.73
C ASP A 80 -6.71 10.23 13.94
N TRP A 81 -5.50 9.71 13.72
CA TRP A 81 -4.46 10.39 12.94
C TRP A 81 -4.86 10.58 11.46
N LEU A 82 -5.43 9.55 10.82
CA LEU A 82 -5.97 9.65 9.46
C LEU A 82 -7.17 10.61 9.40
N GLY A 83 -8.06 10.56 10.39
CA GLY A 83 -9.18 11.49 10.49
C GLY A 83 -8.74 12.94 10.63
N PHE A 84 -7.67 13.21 11.39
CA PHE A 84 -7.15 14.55 11.61
C PHE A 84 -6.35 15.09 10.42
N HIS A 85 -5.36 14.33 9.91
CA HIS A 85 -4.43 14.82 8.89
C HIS A 85 -4.95 14.68 7.46
N ALA A 86 -5.77 13.66 7.19
CA ALA A 86 -6.28 13.38 5.84
C ALA A 86 -7.80 13.57 5.72
N GLY A 87 -8.54 13.61 6.83
CA GLY A 87 -10.01 13.65 6.80
C GLY A 87 -10.63 12.37 6.23
N ALA A 88 -9.86 11.28 6.16
CA ALA A 88 -10.26 10.06 5.46
C ALA A 88 -11.26 9.24 6.30
N PRO A 89 -12.44 8.88 5.76
CA PRO A 89 -13.40 8.07 6.48
C PRO A 89 -12.91 6.62 6.59
N LEU A 90 -13.22 5.97 7.71
CA LEU A 90 -12.89 4.55 7.91
C LEU A 90 -14.07 3.66 7.53
N THR A 91 -13.78 2.49 6.95
CA THR A 91 -14.77 1.44 6.70
C THR A 91 -14.32 0.10 7.28
N THR A 92 -15.27 -0.65 7.82
CA THR A 92 -15.05 -2.06 8.23
C THR A 92 -15.19 -3.01 7.04
N GLU A 93 -15.83 -2.57 5.97
CA GLU A 93 -16.13 -3.36 4.78
C GLU A 93 -15.01 -3.23 3.73
N LYS A 94 -14.26 -4.31 3.52
CA LYS A 94 -13.16 -4.35 2.54
C LYS A 94 -13.61 -4.00 1.12
N ALA A 95 -14.85 -4.35 0.77
CA ALA A 95 -15.43 -4.09 -0.55
C ALA A 95 -15.75 -2.59 -0.79
N GLU A 96 -15.77 -1.76 0.26
CA GLU A 96 -16.01 -0.32 0.15
C GLU A 96 -14.71 0.51 0.19
N ALA A 97 -13.59 -0.12 0.52
CA ALA A 97 -12.32 0.56 0.70
C ALA A 97 -11.69 1.02 -0.62
N ARG A 98 -11.24 2.28 -0.66
CA ARG A 98 -10.33 2.82 -1.69
C ARG A 98 -8.89 2.52 -1.38
N PHE A 99 -8.51 2.64 -0.11
CA PHE A 99 -7.20 2.26 0.39
C PHE A 99 -7.34 1.28 1.53
N ALA A 100 -6.41 0.33 1.60
CA ALA A 100 -6.34 -0.64 2.68
C ALA A 100 -4.91 -0.67 3.22
N PHE A 101 -4.74 -0.60 4.54
CA PHE A 101 -3.43 -0.62 5.18
C PHE A 101 -3.30 -1.83 6.11
N THR A 102 -2.15 -2.51 6.03
CA THR A 102 -1.81 -3.65 6.88
C THR A 102 -0.46 -3.45 7.57
N GLU A 103 -0.40 -3.70 8.88
CA GLU A 103 0.86 -3.69 9.62
C GLU A 103 1.75 -4.90 9.31
N ALA A 104 3.05 -4.80 9.60
CA ALA A 104 3.99 -5.91 9.44
C ALA A 104 3.56 -7.13 10.27
N GLY A 105 3.53 -8.30 9.62
CA GLY A 105 3.10 -9.56 10.25
C GLY A 105 1.59 -9.76 10.32
N ALA A 106 0.77 -8.80 9.85
CA ALA A 106 -0.66 -8.99 9.74
C ALA A 106 -1.00 -10.12 8.74
N ALA A 107 -2.07 -10.86 9.03
CA ALA A 107 -2.54 -11.91 8.13
C ALA A 107 -3.09 -11.29 6.83
N LEU A 108 -2.53 -11.71 5.69
CA LEU A 108 -2.97 -11.23 4.40
C LEU A 108 -4.37 -11.75 4.06
N CYS A 109 -5.30 -10.82 3.85
CA CYS A 109 -6.66 -11.15 3.44
C CYS A 109 -6.70 -11.57 1.96
N PRO A 110 -7.62 -12.48 1.55
CA PRO A 110 -7.85 -12.76 0.15
C PRO A 110 -8.19 -11.46 -0.62
N PHE A 111 -7.51 -11.22 -1.74
CA PHE A 111 -7.66 -9.97 -2.50
C PHE A 111 -9.08 -9.78 -3.05
N GLY A 112 -9.80 -10.87 -3.33
CA GLY A 112 -11.20 -10.83 -3.77
C GLY A 112 -12.21 -10.27 -2.75
N LEU A 113 -11.79 -10.03 -1.49
CA LEU A 113 -12.63 -9.32 -0.51
C LEU A 113 -12.62 -7.80 -0.70
N PHE A 114 -11.63 -7.27 -1.40
CA PHE A 114 -11.49 -5.84 -1.67
C PHE A 114 -12.18 -5.46 -2.99
N ALA A 115 -12.47 -4.17 -3.16
CA ALA A 115 -13.03 -3.67 -4.41
C ALA A 115 -12.05 -3.92 -5.56
N SER A 116 -12.44 -4.71 -6.55
CA SER A 116 -11.62 -4.93 -7.74
C SER A 116 -11.84 -3.89 -8.84
N GLY A 117 -12.70 -2.89 -8.61
CA GLY A 117 -13.28 -2.06 -9.66
C GLY A 117 -14.26 -2.83 -10.55
N THR A 118 -14.81 -2.15 -11.56
CA THR A 118 -15.72 -2.73 -12.57
C THR A 118 -15.03 -2.78 -13.93
N GLN A 119 -15.69 -3.38 -14.93
CA GLN A 119 -15.15 -3.41 -16.29
C GLN A 119 -15.04 -2.01 -16.90
N GLU A 120 -16.02 -1.14 -16.60
CA GLU A 120 -16.11 0.24 -17.08
C GLU A 120 -15.20 1.19 -16.30
N TYR A 121 -15.02 0.91 -15.00
CA TYR A 121 -14.22 1.71 -14.08
C TYR A 121 -13.25 0.81 -13.29
N PRO A 122 -12.23 0.23 -13.95
CA PRO A 122 -11.25 -0.64 -13.30
C PRO A 122 -10.39 0.12 -12.28
N ASP A 123 -10.21 1.43 -12.49
CA ASP A 123 -9.53 2.37 -11.59
C ASP A 123 -10.24 2.52 -10.24
N ARG A 124 -11.54 2.21 -10.15
CA ARG A 124 -12.31 2.22 -8.90
C ARG A 124 -12.09 0.97 -8.04
N SER A 125 -10.88 0.42 -8.04
CA SER A 125 -10.48 -0.67 -7.15
C SER A 125 -9.89 -0.14 -5.84
N THR A 126 -9.60 -1.05 -4.92
CA THR A 126 -8.77 -0.79 -3.75
C THR A 126 -7.29 -0.81 -4.15
N THR A 127 -6.49 0.09 -3.57
CA THR A 127 -5.03 -0.04 -3.48
C THR A 127 -4.65 -0.53 -2.09
N LEU A 128 -3.90 -1.63 -2.01
CA LEU A 128 -3.52 -2.25 -0.75
C LEU A 128 -2.06 -1.90 -0.41
N ILE A 129 -1.85 -1.27 0.74
CA ILE A 129 -0.56 -0.90 1.30
C ILE A 129 -0.18 -1.93 2.37
N ILE A 130 0.90 -2.66 2.14
CA ILE A 130 1.34 -3.77 2.99
C ILE A 130 2.70 -3.45 3.58
N GLU A 131 2.75 -3.21 4.88
CA GLU A 131 4.01 -3.10 5.60
C GLU A 131 4.65 -4.49 5.75
N LEU A 132 5.93 -4.57 5.43
CA LEU A 132 6.74 -5.77 5.49
C LEU A 132 7.97 -5.53 6.37
N SER A 133 8.63 -6.61 6.79
CA SER A 133 9.84 -6.50 7.60
C SER A 133 11.00 -5.89 6.82
N ASP A 134 11.15 -6.25 5.54
CA ASP A 134 12.13 -5.68 4.61
C ASP A 134 11.62 -5.87 3.17
N LEU A 135 12.09 -5.05 2.23
CA LEU A 135 11.86 -5.21 0.80
C LEU A 135 12.97 -6.03 0.11
N GLU A 136 14.05 -6.31 0.83
CA GLU A 136 15.22 -7.04 0.35
C GLU A 136 15.60 -8.23 1.24
N GLY A 137 16.24 -9.26 0.67
CA GLY A 137 16.76 -10.42 1.40
C GLY A 137 15.78 -11.59 1.59
N GLY A 138 14.56 -11.50 1.06
CA GLY A 138 13.56 -12.56 1.06
C GLY A 138 13.68 -13.55 -0.10
N ARG A 139 12.59 -14.30 -0.36
CA ARG A 139 12.50 -15.20 -1.52
C ARG A 139 12.43 -14.35 -2.80
N ARG A 140 13.28 -14.67 -3.77
CA ARG A 140 13.33 -13.95 -5.05
C ARG A 140 12.11 -14.22 -5.92
N LEU A 141 11.50 -13.14 -6.38
CA LEU A 141 10.36 -13.13 -7.30
C LEU A 141 10.76 -12.41 -8.58
N ALA A 142 10.46 -13.00 -9.73
CA ALA A 142 10.63 -12.38 -11.03
C ALA A 142 9.33 -11.65 -11.44
N LEU A 143 9.47 -10.40 -11.84
CA LEU A 143 8.41 -9.54 -12.34
C LEU A 143 8.56 -9.33 -13.84
N ILE A 144 7.45 -9.43 -14.57
CA ILE A 144 7.35 -9.02 -15.98
C ILE A 144 6.02 -8.31 -16.23
N GLY A 145 5.96 -7.44 -17.22
CA GLY A 145 4.74 -6.72 -17.59
C GLY A 145 5.01 -5.28 -18.05
N PRO A 146 3.96 -4.46 -18.21
CA PRO A 146 4.10 -3.05 -18.55
C PRO A 146 5.03 -2.34 -17.55
N GLY A 147 5.92 -1.49 -18.06
CA GLY A 147 6.93 -0.81 -17.25
C GLY A 147 8.22 -1.60 -17.00
N ILE A 148 8.27 -2.88 -17.37
CA ILE A 148 9.44 -3.76 -17.22
C ILE A 148 9.93 -4.17 -18.61
N GLN A 149 11.18 -3.84 -18.95
CA GLN A 149 11.73 -4.12 -20.28
C GLN A 149 11.97 -5.61 -20.53
N SER A 150 12.48 -6.34 -19.54
CA SER A 150 12.78 -7.77 -19.63
C SER A 150 12.25 -8.52 -18.41
N VAL A 151 12.99 -8.46 -17.31
CA VAL A 151 12.66 -9.02 -16.00
C VAL A 151 13.20 -8.08 -14.94
N THR A 152 12.43 -7.87 -13.88
CA THR A 152 12.90 -7.24 -12.65
C THR A 152 12.81 -8.27 -11.53
N GLU A 153 13.77 -8.30 -10.62
CA GLU A 153 13.73 -9.18 -9.43
C GLU A 153 13.45 -8.35 -8.18
N ILE A 154 12.60 -8.87 -7.30
CA ILE A 154 12.43 -8.35 -5.94
C ILE A 154 12.61 -9.48 -4.93
N ALA A 155 12.94 -9.15 -3.69
CA ALA A 155 13.10 -10.12 -2.61
C ALA A 155 12.50 -9.62 -1.28
N PRO A 156 11.19 -9.33 -1.23
CA PRO A 156 10.53 -8.86 -0.01
C PRO A 156 10.49 -9.94 1.08
N VAL A 157 10.65 -9.51 2.33
CA VAL A 157 10.61 -10.36 3.53
C VAL A 157 9.26 -10.20 4.23
N GLY A 158 8.56 -11.31 4.44
CA GLY A 158 7.28 -11.34 5.17
C GLY A 158 6.05 -11.55 4.30
N LEU A 159 6.20 -11.66 2.97
CA LEU A 159 5.09 -12.13 2.13
C LEU A 159 4.76 -13.59 2.46
N PRO A 160 3.48 -13.94 2.68
CA PRO A 160 3.09 -15.32 2.97
C PRO A 160 3.22 -16.20 1.71
N ASP A 161 3.39 -17.51 1.89
CA ASP A 161 3.45 -18.47 0.77
C ASP A 161 2.21 -18.45 -0.13
N THR A 162 1.06 -18.01 0.42
CA THR A 162 -0.19 -17.84 -0.34
C THR A 162 -0.18 -16.63 -1.29
N PHE A 163 0.78 -15.71 -1.17
CA PHE A 163 0.82 -14.45 -1.92
C PHE A 163 0.76 -14.68 -3.44
N LEU A 164 1.59 -15.57 -3.98
CA LEU A 164 1.63 -15.82 -5.43
C LEU A 164 0.31 -16.36 -5.97
N ARG A 165 -0.38 -17.20 -5.19
CA ARG A 165 -1.72 -17.68 -5.53
C ARG A 165 -2.73 -16.54 -5.55
N LEU A 166 -2.76 -15.71 -4.50
CA LEU A 166 -3.65 -14.55 -4.42
C LEU A 166 -3.38 -13.55 -5.56
N TRP A 167 -2.11 -13.32 -5.90
CA TRP A 167 -1.71 -12.44 -7.00
C TRP A 167 -2.15 -12.99 -8.36
N ALA A 168 -2.02 -14.30 -8.58
CA ALA A 168 -2.52 -14.95 -9.80
C ALA A 168 -4.05 -14.84 -9.94
N GLU A 169 -4.79 -15.03 -8.84
CA GLU A 169 -6.25 -14.84 -8.77
C GLU A 169 -6.64 -13.39 -9.09
N ASN A 170 -5.94 -12.40 -8.52
CA ASN A 170 -6.15 -10.98 -8.80
C ASN A 170 -5.93 -10.65 -10.29
N ARG A 171 -4.85 -11.17 -10.86
CA ARG A 171 -4.51 -10.94 -12.26
C ARG A 171 -5.55 -11.52 -13.23
N ALA A 172 -6.16 -12.66 -12.89
CA ALA A 172 -7.17 -13.30 -13.73
C ALA A 172 -8.41 -12.42 -13.96
N LEU A 173 -8.59 -11.36 -13.17
CA LEU A 173 -9.70 -10.40 -13.27
C LEU A 173 -9.44 -9.24 -14.24
N PHE A 174 -8.24 -9.13 -14.83
CA PHE A 174 -7.88 -7.99 -15.68
C PHE A 174 -8.95 -7.66 -16.73
N PRO A 175 -9.36 -6.37 -16.88
CA PRO A 175 -8.75 -5.15 -16.36
C PRO A 175 -9.05 -4.81 -14.90
N ARG A 176 -9.95 -5.56 -14.24
CA ARG A 176 -10.22 -5.43 -12.81
C ARG A 176 -9.08 -6.03 -11.98
N GLY A 177 -9.10 -5.73 -10.69
CA GLY A 177 -8.11 -6.21 -9.72
C GLY A 177 -7.69 -5.08 -8.77
N ILE A 178 -6.93 -5.42 -7.75
CA ILE A 178 -6.28 -4.44 -6.87
C ILE A 178 -4.85 -4.17 -7.31
N ASP A 179 -4.35 -3.00 -6.96
CA ASP A 179 -2.91 -2.69 -7.02
C ASP A 179 -2.33 -2.78 -5.60
N ILE A 180 -1.05 -3.13 -5.48
CA ILE A 180 -0.35 -3.29 -4.21
C ILE A 180 0.83 -2.32 -4.13
N VAL A 181 1.02 -1.72 -2.95
CA VAL A 181 2.27 -1.06 -2.57
C VAL A 181 2.84 -1.80 -1.38
N LEU A 182 4.05 -2.37 -1.53
CA LEU A 182 4.78 -2.98 -0.42
C LEU A 182 5.64 -1.90 0.22
N THR A 183 5.58 -1.76 1.54
CA THR A 183 6.31 -0.76 2.31
C THR A 183 7.20 -1.41 3.36
N SER A 184 8.32 -0.76 3.71
CA SER A 184 9.17 -1.15 4.83
C SER A 184 9.95 0.07 5.30
N GLY A 185 9.62 0.59 6.49
CA GLY A 185 10.19 1.84 6.98
C GLY A 185 9.87 3.00 6.02
N GLU A 186 10.89 3.72 5.55
CA GLU A 186 10.76 4.81 4.56
C GLU A 186 10.73 4.33 3.10
N ARG A 187 10.92 3.04 2.84
CA ARG A 187 11.03 2.48 1.49
C ARG A 187 9.71 1.86 1.04
N PHE A 188 9.47 1.90 -0.27
CA PHE A 188 8.33 1.19 -0.86
C PHE A 188 8.63 0.72 -2.29
N LEU A 189 7.86 -0.25 -2.77
CA LEU A 189 7.79 -0.62 -4.17
C LEU A 189 6.35 -0.87 -4.58
N CYS A 190 6.04 -0.62 -5.84
CA CYS A 190 4.69 -0.77 -6.38
C CYS A 190 4.55 -2.03 -7.24
N LEU A 191 3.38 -2.66 -7.14
CA LEU A 191 2.94 -3.79 -7.94
C LEU A 191 1.55 -3.46 -8.52
N PRO A 192 1.47 -2.85 -9.71
CA PRO A 192 0.21 -2.73 -10.44
C PRO A 192 -0.33 -4.11 -10.81
N ARG A 193 -1.65 -4.28 -10.88
CA ARG A 193 -2.36 -5.54 -11.23
C ARG A 193 -1.93 -6.17 -12.56
N THR A 194 -1.35 -5.37 -13.46
CA THR A 194 -0.80 -5.79 -14.76
C THR A 194 0.54 -6.50 -14.64
N THR A 195 1.17 -6.49 -13.47
CA THR A 195 2.44 -7.18 -13.20
C THR A 195 2.22 -8.68 -13.08
N LYS A 196 3.00 -9.48 -13.82
CA LYS A 196 3.08 -10.93 -13.62
C LYS A 196 4.22 -11.19 -12.64
N ILE A 197 3.98 -12.05 -11.67
CA ILE A 197 4.96 -12.41 -10.64
C ILE A 197 5.09 -13.93 -10.61
N THR A 198 6.32 -14.43 -10.67
CA THR A 198 6.64 -15.85 -10.55
C THR A 198 7.76 -16.05 -9.54
N ALA A 199 7.73 -17.14 -8.79
CA ALA A 199 8.89 -17.54 -8.00
C ALA A 199 10.06 -17.83 -8.96
N THR A 200 11.26 -17.38 -8.59
CA THR A 200 12.49 -17.86 -9.25
C THR A 200 12.92 -19.16 -8.58
N GLU A 201 13.29 -20.16 -9.37
CA GLU A 201 13.97 -21.35 -8.85
C GLU A 201 15.36 -20.93 -8.36
N ILE A 202 15.78 -21.51 -7.23
CA ILE A 202 17.11 -21.30 -6.64
C ILE A 202 18.12 -22.18 -7.37
#